data_AF-A0AA43I443-F1
#
_entry.id   AF-A0AA43I443-F1
#
_cell.length_a   1.000
_cell.length_b   1.000
_cell.length_c   1.000
_cell.angle_alpha   90.00
_cell.angle_beta   90.00
_cell.angle_gamma   90.00
#
_symmetry.space_group_name_H-M   'P 1'
#
loop_
_entity.id
_entity.type
_entity.pdbx_description
1 polymer ?
#
loop_
_entity_poly.entity_id
_entity_poly.type
_entity_poly.pdbx_seq_one_letter_code
_entity_poly.pdbx_strand_id
1 'polypeptide(L)'
;MEDFNFEEIKNKALEQLKSGKSLLGKDGAFAPLLESILNAALEGEMDAHLDPDERESGNRRNGKMHKQVQTPLGEVTVSTPRDRNSTFDPQFIKKRETILADNVADRIIGLYA
;
A
#
# COMPACT_ATOMS: atom_id res chain seq x y z
N MET A 1 -12.69 -5.95 1.59
CA MET A 1 -12.04 -4.62 1.56
C MET A 1 -13.03 -3.75 2.31
N GLU A 2 -12.67 -3.21 3.47
CA GLU A 2 -13.55 -2.22 4.11
C GLU A 2 -13.72 -1.08 3.10
N ASP A 3 -14.96 -0.74 2.79
CA ASP A 3 -15.24 0.37 1.88
C ASP A 3 -14.65 1.64 2.48
N PHE A 4 -13.83 2.33 1.70
CA PHE A 4 -13.20 3.57 2.14
C PHE A 4 -14.28 4.62 2.46
N ASN A 5 -14.52 4.85 3.76
CA ASN A 5 -15.54 5.78 4.23
C ASN A 5 -14.93 7.15 4.50
N PHE A 6 -15.06 8.05 3.53
CA PHE A 6 -14.51 9.40 3.62
C PHE A 6 -15.08 10.21 4.80
N GLU A 7 -16.38 10.10 5.07
CA GLU A 7 -17.00 10.85 6.17
C GLU A 7 -16.52 10.36 7.53
N GLU A 8 -16.28 9.06 7.69
CA GLU A 8 -15.72 8.50 8.92
C GLU A 8 -14.29 8.99 9.17
N ILE A 9 -13.44 8.97 8.16
CA ILE A 9 -12.06 9.49 8.23
C ILE A 9 -12.06 10.97 8.58
N LYS A 10 -12.94 11.76 7.94
CA LYS A 10 -13.07 13.19 8.21
C LYS A 10 -13.51 13.47 9.65
N ASN A 11 -14.50 12.73 10.15
CA ASN A 11 -14.96 12.88 11.54
C ASN A 11 -13.85 12.49 12.53
N LYS A 12 -13.17 11.36 12.31
CA LYS A 12 -12.04 10.92 13.13
C LYS A 12 -10.88 11.92 13.10
N ALA A 13 -10.59 12.50 11.93
CA ALA A 13 -9.57 13.53 11.79
C ALA A 13 -9.93 14.80 12.58
N LEU A 14 -11.19 15.24 12.54
CA LEU A 14 -11.66 16.38 13.33
C LEU A 14 -11.55 16.12 14.84
N GLU A 15 -11.89 14.92 15.31
CA GLU A 15 -11.74 14.53 16.71
C GLU A 15 -10.26 14.50 17.16
N GLN A 16 -9.39 13.93 16.33
CA GLN A 16 -7.95 13.89 16.60
C GLN A 16 -7.33 15.29 16.62
N LEU A 17 -7.72 16.16 15.68
CA LEU A 17 -7.32 17.57 15.67
C LEU A 17 -7.75 18.30 16.95
N LYS A 18 -9.02 18.14 17.37
CA LYS A 18 -9.53 18.77 18.59
C LYS A 18 -8.83 18.27 19.85
N SER A 19 -8.40 17.01 19.88
CA SER A 19 -7.74 16.38 21.03
C SER A 19 -6.21 16.46 20.99
N GLY A 20 -5.63 17.06 19.94
CA GLY A 20 -4.17 17.13 19.76
C GLY A 20 -3.50 15.78 19.48
N LYS A 21 -4.28 14.75 19.13
CA LYS A 21 -3.74 13.43 18.74
C LYS A 21 -3.22 13.49 17.30
N SER A 22 -2.20 12.67 17.01
CA SER A 22 -1.65 12.55 15.67
C SER A 22 -2.69 12.03 14.67
N LEU A 23 -2.75 12.66 13.49
CA LEU A 23 -3.56 12.20 12.34
C LEU A 23 -2.90 11.04 11.58
N LEU A 24 -1.60 10.90 11.79
CA LEU A 24 -0.72 9.89 11.21
C LEU A 24 -0.39 8.83 12.28
N GLY A 25 0.20 7.71 11.88
CA GLY A 25 0.39 6.55 12.76
C GLY A 25 -0.73 5.53 12.65
N LYS A 26 -0.52 4.35 13.23
CA LYS A 26 -1.44 3.19 13.17
C LYS A 26 -2.90 3.52 13.51
N ASP A 27 -3.12 4.36 14.52
CA ASP A 27 -4.45 4.77 14.97
C ASP A 27 -4.91 6.11 14.38
N GLY A 28 -4.09 6.72 13.51
CA GLY A 28 -4.35 7.97 12.85
C GLY A 28 -5.57 7.90 11.93
N ALA A 29 -6.25 9.03 11.74
CA ALA A 29 -7.35 9.14 10.80
C ALA A 29 -6.92 8.83 9.35
N PHE A 30 -5.66 9.10 9.00
CA PHE A 30 -5.14 8.88 7.64
C PHE A 30 -4.46 7.53 7.42
N ALA A 31 -4.33 6.67 8.44
CA ALA A 31 -3.75 5.33 8.26
C ALA A 31 -4.45 4.50 7.17
N PRO A 32 -5.80 4.43 7.11
CA PRO A 32 -6.49 3.68 6.07
C PRO A 32 -6.24 4.23 4.66
N LEU A 33 -6.08 5.56 4.53
CA LEU A 33 -5.77 6.20 3.26
C LEU A 33 -4.36 5.82 2.79
N LEU A 34 -3.38 5.88 3.68
CA LEU A 34 -2.01 5.48 3.36
C LEU A 34 -1.95 3.98 2.99
N GLU A 35 -2.61 3.11 3.76
CA GLU A 35 -2.75 1.70 3.43
C GLU A 35 -3.33 1.47 2.02
N SER A 36 -4.43 2.16 1.70
CA SER A 36 -5.09 2.07 0.40
C SER A 36 -4.14 2.46 -0.75
N ILE A 37 -3.40 3.56 -0.60
CA ILE A 37 -2.44 4.03 -1.62
C ILE A 37 -1.31 3.02 -1.81
N LEU A 38 -0.69 2.54 -0.73
CA LEU A 38 0.41 1.57 -0.81
C LEU A 38 -0.05 0.27 -1.47
N ASN A 39 -1.24 -0.22 -1.12
CA ASN A 39 -1.81 -1.42 -1.70
C ASN A 39 -2.15 -1.22 -3.19
N ALA A 40 -2.73 -0.07 -3.56
CA ALA A 40 -3.03 0.25 -4.96
C ALA A 40 -1.77 0.31 -5.83
N ALA A 41 -0.67 0.89 -5.32
CA ALA A 41 0.61 0.91 -6.02
C ALA A 41 1.13 -0.52 -6.29
N LEU A 42 1.10 -1.40 -5.29
CA LEU A 42 1.52 -2.80 -5.45
C LEU A 42 0.60 -3.59 -6.40
N GLU A 43 -0.70 -3.31 -6.40
CA GLU A 43 -1.64 -3.91 -7.36
C GLU A 43 -1.36 -3.46 -8.79
N GLY A 44 -1.07 -2.17 -8.99
CA GLY A 44 -0.68 -1.64 -10.30
C GLY A 44 0.61 -2.28 -10.82
N GLU A 45 1.62 -2.47 -9.96
CA GLU A 45 2.84 -3.20 -10.33
C GLU A 45 2.55 -4.65 -10.73
N MET A 46 1.63 -5.33 -10.03
CA MET A 46 1.23 -6.70 -10.38
C MET A 46 0.45 -6.77 -11.70
N ASP A 47 -0.40 -5.79 -11.98
CA ASP A 47 -1.12 -5.73 -13.25
C ASP A 47 -0.16 -5.49 -14.43
N ALA A 48 0.86 -4.65 -14.23
CA ALA A 48 1.93 -4.47 -15.22
C ALA A 48 2.80 -5.74 -15.38
N HIS A 49 3.06 -6.47 -14.29
CA HIS A 49 3.82 -7.73 -14.32
C HIS A 49 3.06 -8.86 -15.03
N LEU A 50 1.74 -8.95 -14.86
CA LEU A 50 0.90 -9.97 -15.51
C LEU A 50 0.35 -9.48 -16.85
N ASP A 51 1.26 -9.18 -17.77
CA ASP A 51 0.97 -8.83 -19.15
C ASP A 51 0.40 -10.03 -19.95
N PRO A 52 -0.02 -9.84 -21.22
CA PRO A 52 -0.55 -10.93 -22.03
C PRO A 52 0.42 -12.12 -22.20
N ASP A 53 1.71 -11.86 -22.38
CA ASP A 53 2.72 -12.91 -22.61
C ASP A 53 2.89 -13.79 -21.36
N GLU A 54 2.97 -13.17 -20.18
CA GLU A 54 3.01 -13.88 -18.90
C GLU A 54 1.74 -14.72 -18.69
N ARG A 55 0.57 -14.20 -19.06
CA ARG A 55 -0.70 -14.94 -18.94
C ARG A 55 -0.78 -16.10 -19.91
N GLU A 56 -0.34 -15.92 -21.15
CA GLU A 56 -0.28 -16.99 -22.16
C GLU A 56 0.69 -18.10 -21.75
N SER A 57 1.80 -17.75 -21.08
CA SER A 57 2.73 -18.71 -20.48
C SER A 57 2.15 -19.48 -19.27
N GLY A 58 0.94 -19.13 -18.83
CA GLY A 58 0.22 -19.76 -17.74
C GLY A 58 0.44 -19.10 -16.38
N ASN A 59 1.13 -17.95 -16.31
CA ASN A 59 1.25 -17.18 -15.08
C ASN A 59 -0.09 -16.50 -14.73
N ARG A 60 -0.35 -16.37 -13.44
CA ARG A 60 -1.60 -15.80 -12.92
C ARG A 60 -1.45 -15.37 -11.47
N ARG A 61 -2.39 -14.56 -10.98
CA ARG A 61 -2.46 -14.16 -9.57
C ARG A 61 -2.62 -15.38 -8.65
N ASN A 62 -1.93 -15.37 -7.52
CA ASN A 62 -1.90 -16.44 -6.51
C ASN A 62 -2.08 -15.87 -5.09
N GLY A 63 -3.14 -15.08 -4.92
CA GLY A 63 -3.48 -14.46 -3.64
C GLY A 63 -2.56 -13.29 -3.27
N LYS A 64 -2.55 -12.97 -1.97
CA LYS A 64 -1.78 -11.86 -1.39
C LYS A 64 -1.12 -12.30 -0.09
N MET A 65 -0.03 -11.65 0.28
CA MET A 65 0.60 -11.78 1.59
C MET A 65 0.52 -10.46 2.34
N HIS A 66 0.36 -10.52 3.66
CA HIS A 66 0.34 -9.35 4.51
C HIS A 66 1.70 -9.15 5.17
N LYS A 67 2.17 -7.90 5.23
CA LYS A 67 3.34 -7.52 6.03
C LYS A 67 3.12 -6.14 6.65
N GLN A 68 3.71 -5.93 7.81
CA GLN A 68 3.76 -4.60 8.44
C GLN A 68 4.99 -3.86 7.95
N VAL A 69 4.78 -2.61 7.53
CA VAL A 69 5.81 -1.73 6.99
C VAL A 69 5.85 -0.48 7.85
N GLN A 70 7.01 -0.18 8.41
CA GLN A 70 7.28 1.08 9.11
C GLN A 70 7.53 2.17 8.08
N THR A 71 6.73 3.24 8.11
CA THR A 71 6.94 4.44 7.29
C THR A 71 7.19 5.64 8.20
N PRO A 72 7.72 6.77 7.69
CA PRO A 72 7.85 7.99 8.49
C PRO A 72 6.50 8.53 8.97
N LEU A 73 5.41 8.15 8.28
CA LEU A 73 4.04 8.52 8.60
C LEU A 73 3.36 7.51 9.54
N GLY A 74 4.05 6.43 9.94
CA GLY A 74 3.53 5.39 10.82
C GLY A 74 3.65 3.96 10.27
N GLU A 75 3.34 3.01 11.14
CA GLU A 75 3.19 1.59 10.78
C GLU A 75 1.92 1.39 9.94
N VAL A 76 2.08 0.70 8.81
CA VAL A 76 0.98 0.36 7.90
C VAL A 76 1.03 -1.13 7.57
N THR A 77 -0.13 -1.77 7.52
CA THR A 77 -0.23 -3.15 7.01
C THR A 77 -0.44 -3.07 5.50
N VAL A 78 0.42 -3.72 4.72
CA VAL A 78 0.27 -3.82 3.27
C VAL A 78 -0.06 -5.24 2.84
N SER A 79 -0.87 -5.37 1.80
CA SER A 79 -1.26 -6.63 1.18
C SER A 79 -0.56 -6.76 -0.18
N THR A 80 0.60 -7.42 -0.18
CA THR A 80 1.42 -7.59 -1.38
C THR A 80 0.85 -8.72 -2.25
N PRO A 81 0.48 -8.45 -3.51
CA PRO A 81 0.00 -9.47 -4.43
C PRO A 81 1.12 -10.44 -4.82
N ARG A 82 0.75 -11.64 -5.24
CA ARG A 82 1.68 -12.67 -5.73
C ARG A 82 1.22 -13.26 -7.04
N ASP A 83 2.18 -13.67 -7.85
CA ASP A 83 1.97 -14.47 -9.04
C ASP A 83 2.22 -15.96 -8.74
N ARG A 84 1.79 -16.84 -9.66
CA ARG A 84 1.88 -18.29 -9.50
C ARG A 84 3.30 -18.78 -9.70
N ASN A 85 4.03 -18.16 -10.63
CA ASN A 85 5.41 -18.53 -10.94
C ASN A 85 6.42 -17.94 -9.94
N SER A 86 5.95 -17.07 -9.02
CA SER A 86 6.77 -16.36 -8.03
C SER A 86 7.85 -15.47 -8.65
N THR A 87 7.61 -14.98 -9.87
CA THR A 87 8.51 -14.11 -10.63
C THR A 87 8.28 -12.62 -10.36
N PHE A 88 7.13 -12.23 -9.79
CA PHE A 88 6.82 -10.83 -9.49
C PHE A 88 7.83 -10.22 -8.50
N ASP A 89 8.48 -9.12 -8.87
CA ASP A 89 9.43 -8.40 -8.01
C ASP A 89 9.02 -6.92 -7.83
N PRO A 90 8.26 -6.59 -6.76
CA PRO A 90 7.75 -5.24 -6.55
C PRO A 90 8.88 -4.24 -6.28
N GLN A 91 8.77 -3.04 -6.85
CA GLN A 91 9.79 -2.00 -6.74
C GLN A 91 9.43 -0.96 -5.67
N PHE A 92 8.13 -0.66 -5.53
CA PHE A 92 7.66 0.35 -4.59
C PHE A 92 7.85 -0.08 -3.13
N ILE A 93 7.53 -1.33 -2.80
CA ILE A 93 7.90 -1.97 -1.52
C ILE A 93 8.48 -3.36 -1.81
N LYS A 94 9.80 -3.47 -1.76
CA LYS A 94 10.55 -4.67 -2.14
C LYS A 94 10.17 -5.87 -1.28
N LYS A 95 10.47 -7.07 -1.80
CA LYS A 95 10.31 -8.32 -1.05
C LYS A 95 11.06 -8.23 0.27
N ARG A 96 10.38 -8.59 1.37
CA ARG A 96 10.91 -8.54 2.75
C ARG A 96 11.28 -7.15 3.27
N GLU A 97 11.08 -6.08 2.50
CA GLU A 97 11.25 -4.70 2.99
C GLU A 97 10.12 -4.41 4.00
N THR A 98 10.51 -4.13 5.24
CA THR A 98 9.61 -3.82 6.37
C THR A 98 9.84 -2.41 6.91
N ILE A 99 10.85 -1.69 6.42
CA ILE A 99 11.15 -0.31 6.77
C ILE A 99 11.24 0.47 5.47
N LEU A 100 10.27 1.35 5.25
CA LEU A 100 10.24 2.28 4.13
C LEU A 100 10.79 3.61 4.64
N ALA A 101 12.12 3.75 4.67
CA ALA A 101 12.79 4.92 5.22
C ALA A 101 12.70 6.16 4.33
N ASP A 102 12.54 5.95 3.02
CA ASP A 102 12.43 7.03 2.03
C ASP A 102 11.10 7.77 2.16
N ASN A 103 11.09 9.02 1.71
CA ASN A 103 9.88 9.81 1.64
C ASN A 103 8.89 9.13 0.66
N VAL A 104 7.83 8.56 1.21
CA VAL A 104 6.77 7.86 0.47
C VAL A 104 6.20 8.76 -0.64
N ALA A 105 6.12 10.06 -0.40
CA ALA A 105 5.65 11.03 -1.39
C ALA A 105 6.54 11.07 -2.63
N ASP A 106 7.87 11.03 -2.47
CA ASP A 106 8.81 11.10 -3.59
C ASP A 106 8.72 9.85 -4.47
N ARG A 107 8.51 8.66 -3.86
CA ARG A 107 8.27 7.42 -4.62
C ARG A 107 6.93 7.46 -5.36
N ILE A 108 5.87 8.01 -4.76
CA ILE A 108 4.56 8.15 -5.42
C ILE A 108 4.68 9.07 -6.63
N ILE A 109 5.32 10.24 -6.46
CA ILE A 109 5.52 11.20 -7.55
C ILE A 109 6.34 10.57 -8.68
N GLY A 110 7.40 9.83 -8.35
CA GLY A 110 8.23 9.13 -9.35
C GLY A 110 7.51 8.09 -10.19
N LEU A 111 6.36 7.57 -9.76
CA LEU A 111 5.54 6.63 -10.56
C LEU A 111 4.65 7.34 -11.60
N TYR A 112 4.34 8.63 -11.41
CA TYR A 112 3.49 9.42 -12.31
C TYR A 112 4.26 10.44 -13.16
N ALA A 113 5.56 10.60 -12.92
CA ALA A 113 6.45 11.52 -13.62
C ALA A 113 6.90 10.99 -14.99
#